data_AF-A0A255GKF0-F1
#
_entry.id   AF-A0A255GKF0-F1
#
_cell.length_a   1.000
_cell.length_b   1.000
_cell.length_c   1.000
_cell.angle_alpha   90.00
_cell.angle_beta   90.00
_cell.angle_gamma   90.00
#
_symmetry.space_group_name_H-M   'P 1'
#
loop_
_entity.id
_entity.type
_entity.pdbx_description
1 polymer ?
#
loop_
_entity_poly.entity_id
_entity_poly.type
_entity_poly.pdbx_seq_one_letter_code
_entity_poly.pdbx_strand_id
1 'polypeptide(L)'
;MADHASPRLPGTVCRGAEGAPLVCDASVALTPTPASTRQTPSRPLVAYAYSCGVSFPSLEQLRTLNPQQQPTYPDAAAVDGVVGQLRSRPPLVFAGECDELRGKLANVAEGRSFLLQGGDCAETFAGVTAQNVKNKLQVLLAMSVVLTYAGQVPVVKVGRIAGQYAKPRSKDTETRDGVTLPSFRGDAVNGFDFTEAARVPDPARLLDVYNASAATLNLTRAFVTGGFADLRSIHSWNATFVRSAGVVERYERLAEEIERAMAFMVACGIEDESMRTVDFYSSHEALLLDYEQAMTRIDSRSQLPYNTSGHFIWIGERTRQLTGAHVELLRSVRNPIGVKLGPTATGEDALAIADRLDPDREPGRITFITRMGAGRVRENLPRVIEEVEASGRKPVWVCDPMHGNTFEAANGYKTRAFSQIVDEINGFFDVHDRLGSWPGGVHIELTGDDVTECVGGVNELTEADLENRYETACDPRLNRNQSLELAFTVAERLTDGRINRINPVQEFTPVEF
;
A
#
# COMPACT_ATOMS: atom_id res chain seq x y z
N MET A 1 55.85 11.04 -9.45
CA MET A 1 57.01 10.87 -8.55
C MET A 1 56.69 11.71 -7.33
N ALA A 2 56.04 11.11 -6.33
CA ALA A 2 56.61 10.78 -5.01
C ALA A 2 56.83 12.06 -4.16
N ASP A 3 56.34 12.20 -2.92
CA ASP A 3 55.91 11.21 -1.96
C ASP A 3 55.05 11.82 -0.82
N HIS A 4 54.36 10.93 -0.10
CA HIS A 4 53.37 11.13 0.98
C HIS A 4 53.93 11.65 2.32
N ALA A 5 53.08 12.30 3.15
CA ALA A 5 52.70 11.82 4.50
C ALA A 5 51.86 12.84 5.31
N SER A 6 50.74 12.35 5.90
CA SER A 6 49.91 13.01 6.91
C SER A 6 50.31 12.57 8.34
N PRO A 7 50.08 13.38 9.40
CA PRO A 7 50.38 12.97 10.77
C PRO A 7 49.20 12.25 11.45
N ARG A 8 49.52 11.21 12.23
CA ARG A 8 48.61 10.38 13.06
C ARG A 8 48.53 10.88 14.52
N LEU A 9 47.39 10.60 15.15
CA LEU A 9 47.06 10.77 16.58
C LEU A 9 47.85 9.81 17.51
N PRO A 10 48.02 10.14 18.81
CA PRO A 10 48.73 9.29 19.77
C PRO A 10 47.84 8.21 20.39
N GLY A 11 48.41 7.01 20.55
CA GLY A 11 47.77 5.84 21.19
C GLY A 11 48.00 5.77 22.70
N THR A 12 47.07 5.11 23.39
CA THR A 12 47.15 4.78 24.82
C THR A 12 47.40 3.29 24.99
N VAL A 13 48.28 2.98 25.94
CA VAL A 13 48.83 1.66 26.31
C VAL A 13 47.93 0.98 27.36
N CYS A 14 47.71 -0.34 27.24
CA CYS A 14 47.39 -1.21 28.38
C CYS A 14 48.22 -2.51 28.31
N ARG A 15 48.92 -2.82 29.42
CA ARG A 15 49.72 -4.04 29.66
C ARG A 15 48.81 -5.20 30.11
N GLY A 16 49.25 -6.44 29.84
CA GLY A 16 48.66 -7.67 30.36
C GLY A 16 49.39 -8.28 31.57
N ALA A 17 48.88 -9.43 32.03
CA ALA A 17 49.52 -10.44 32.89
C ALA A 17 48.89 -11.83 32.55
N GLU A 18 49.67 -12.77 31.97
CA GLU A 18 50.16 -14.06 32.55
C GLU A 18 49.04 -15.11 32.80
N GLY A 19 49.03 -16.39 32.38
CA GLY A 19 50.01 -17.38 31.88
C GLY A 19 49.64 -18.74 32.54
N ALA A 20 49.26 -19.83 31.86
CA ALA A 20 50.12 -20.97 31.49
C ALA A 20 49.28 -22.16 30.92
N PRO A 21 49.88 -23.12 30.17
CA PRO A 21 49.17 -24.11 29.33
C PRO A 21 49.12 -25.53 29.93
N LEU A 22 48.19 -26.38 29.47
CA LEU A 22 48.14 -27.80 29.83
C LEU A 22 48.02 -28.72 28.61
N VAL A 23 48.94 -29.68 28.61
CA VAL A 23 49.25 -30.74 27.65
C VAL A 23 48.23 -31.87 27.75
N CYS A 24 47.84 -32.48 26.64
CA CYS A 24 47.05 -33.72 26.60
C CYS A 24 47.94 -34.87 26.13
N ASP A 25 48.16 -35.90 26.97
CA ASP A 25 48.13 -37.30 26.50
C ASP A 25 48.05 -38.38 27.60
N ALA A 26 47.33 -39.45 27.25
CA ALA A 26 47.41 -40.87 27.67
C ALA A 26 46.89 -41.42 29.03
N SER A 27 46.13 -42.52 28.88
CA SER A 27 45.89 -43.72 29.74
C SER A 27 44.81 -43.64 30.85
N VAL A 28 43.58 -44.17 30.66
CA VAL A 28 43.05 -45.57 30.61
C VAL A 28 42.78 -46.21 31.98
N ALA A 29 41.50 -46.44 32.30
CA ALA A 29 41.02 -47.62 33.08
C ALA A 29 39.49 -47.86 32.95
N LEU A 30 39.19 -48.94 32.21
CA LEU A 30 38.01 -49.82 32.00
C LEU A 30 36.81 -49.90 33.00
N THR A 31 35.58 -49.77 32.44
CA THR A 31 34.30 -50.59 32.52
C THR A 31 33.69 -51.08 33.85
N PRO A 32 32.36 -51.40 34.01
CA PRO A 32 31.32 -51.75 33.00
C PRO A 32 29.87 -51.13 33.17
N THR A 33 29.00 -51.45 32.20
CA THR A 33 27.55 -51.23 31.91
C THR A 33 26.51 -51.53 33.02
N PRO A 34 25.16 -51.43 32.81
CA PRO A 34 24.28 -50.58 31.98
C PRO A 34 23.02 -50.04 32.75
N ALA A 35 22.28 -49.02 32.26
CA ALA A 35 20.81 -48.90 32.51
C ALA A 35 20.08 -47.76 31.75
N SER A 36 18.91 -48.16 31.22
CA SER A 36 17.65 -47.41 31.13
C SER A 36 17.44 -46.36 30.01
N THR A 37 17.05 -46.89 28.86
CA THR A 37 16.20 -46.29 27.83
C THR A 37 14.90 -45.70 28.40
N ARG A 38 14.67 -44.38 28.23
CA ARG A 38 13.32 -43.81 28.19
C ARG A 38 12.94 -43.56 26.72
N GLN A 39 12.03 -44.37 26.21
CA GLN A 39 11.36 -44.17 24.94
C GLN A 39 10.34 -43.04 25.07
N THR A 40 10.54 -41.95 24.34
CA THR A 40 9.46 -41.06 23.91
C THR A 40 8.86 -41.63 22.62
N PRO A 41 7.52 -41.72 22.48
CA PRO A 41 6.93 -42.29 21.28
C PRO A 41 7.09 -41.32 20.10
N SER A 42 7.99 -41.67 19.18
CA SER A 42 8.05 -41.05 17.85
C SER A 42 6.80 -41.43 17.07
N ARG A 43 5.89 -40.48 16.88
CA ARG A 43 4.80 -40.61 15.90
C ARG A 43 5.43 -40.78 14.51
N PRO A 44 4.98 -41.74 13.69
CA PRO A 44 5.47 -41.86 12.33
C PRO A 44 5.06 -40.61 11.55
N LEU A 45 6.03 -39.99 10.88
CA LEU A 45 5.77 -39.01 9.83
C LEU A 45 4.98 -39.71 8.73
N VAL A 46 3.67 -39.53 8.74
CA VAL A 46 2.82 -39.86 7.61
C VAL A 46 3.25 -38.93 6.49
N ALA A 47 3.97 -39.47 5.51
CA ALA A 47 4.18 -38.80 4.24
C ALA A 47 2.81 -38.61 3.60
N TYR A 48 2.22 -37.43 3.78
CA TYR A 48 1.11 -36.99 2.96
C TYR A 48 1.63 -36.93 1.52
N ALA A 49 1.14 -37.83 0.68
CA ALA A 49 1.22 -37.68 -0.75
C ALA A 49 0.48 -36.39 -1.12
N TYR A 50 1.19 -35.27 -1.20
CA TYR A 50 0.66 -34.02 -1.73
C TYR A 50 0.61 -34.12 -3.25
N SER A 51 -0.46 -34.73 -3.76
CA SER A 51 -0.82 -34.68 -5.17
C SER A 51 -2.20 -34.02 -5.33
N CYS A 52 -2.20 -32.69 -5.33
CA CYS A 52 -3.05 -31.86 -6.19
C CYS A 52 -2.45 -30.45 -6.13
N GLY A 53 -1.51 -30.13 -7.02
CA GLY A 53 -0.85 -28.83 -7.04
C GLY A 53 -1.88 -27.74 -7.31
N VAL A 54 -2.04 -26.81 -6.39
CA VAL A 54 -2.88 -25.62 -6.62
C VAL A 54 -2.21 -24.80 -7.71
N SER A 55 -2.78 -24.80 -8.91
CA SER A 55 -2.30 -24.03 -10.05
C SER A 55 -3.09 -22.73 -10.20
N PHE A 56 -2.41 -21.67 -10.60
CA PHE A 56 -3.02 -20.42 -11.07
C PHE A 56 -3.07 -20.41 -12.61
N PRO A 57 -3.97 -19.64 -13.24
CA PRO A 57 -4.17 -19.69 -14.68
C PRO A 57 -2.90 -19.29 -15.47
N SER A 58 -2.69 -19.95 -16.61
CA SER A 58 -1.66 -19.57 -17.57
C SER A 58 -2.04 -18.28 -18.30
N LEU A 59 -1.06 -17.59 -18.90
CA LEU A 59 -1.35 -16.42 -19.73
C LEU A 59 -2.24 -16.76 -20.93
N GLU A 60 -2.10 -17.95 -21.51
CA GLU A 60 -2.99 -18.42 -22.58
C GLU A 60 -4.44 -18.51 -22.09
N GLN A 61 -4.67 -19.13 -20.93
CA GLN A 61 -6.00 -19.20 -20.31
C GLN A 61 -6.58 -17.81 -20.04
N LEU A 62 -5.77 -16.90 -19.48
CA LEU A 62 -6.20 -15.53 -19.22
C LEU A 62 -6.55 -14.76 -20.51
N ARG A 63 -5.80 -14.96 -21.60
CA ARG A 63 -6.08 -14.34 -22.91
C ARG A 63 -7.42 -14.79 -23.50
N THR A 64 -7.86 -16.03 -23.26
CA THR A 64 -9.19 -16.50 -23.71
C THR A 64 -10.36 -15.79 -23.04
N LEU A 65 -10.10 -15.09 -21.92
CA LEU A 65 -11.11 -14.35 -21.16
C LEU A 65 -11.22 -12.87 -21.57
N ASN A 66 -10.69 -12.51 -22.75
CA ASN A 66 -10.75 -11.16 -23.33
C ASN A 66 -10.33 -10.06 -22.33
N PRO A 67 -9.08 -10.10 -21.86
CA PRO A 67 -8.61 -9.20 -20.81
C PRO A 67 -8.70 -7.74 -21.26
N GLN A 68 -9.35 -6.92 -20.45
CA GLN A 68 -9.50 -5.50 -20.75
C GLN A 68 -8.21 -4.74 -20.46
N GLN A 69 -8.03 -3.58 -21.11
CA GLN A 69 -6.96 -2.62 -20.83
C GLN A 69 -5.52 -3.14 -21.03
N GLN A 70 -5.33 -4.27 -21.73
CA GLN A 70 -4.00 -4.78 -22.07
C GLN A 70 -3.39 -3.99 -23.23
N PRO A 71 -2.06 -3.82 -23.26
CA PRO A 71 -1.36 -3.25 -24.41
C PRO A 71 -1.33 -4.23 -25.59
N THR A 72 -1.25 -3.68 -26.80
CA THR A 72 -0.96 -4.44 -28.03
C THR A 72 0.52 -4.32 -28.34
N TYR A 73 1.30 -5.31 -27.93
CA TYR A 73 2.73 -5.35 -28.24
C TYR A 73 2.96 -5.75 -29.71
N PRO A 74 3.96 -5.15 -30.40
CA PRO A 74 4.24 -5.45 -31.81
C PRO A 74 4.90 -6.82 -32.03
N ASP A 75 5.59 -7.37 -31.01
CA ASP A 75 6.30 -8.64 -31.10
C ASP A 75 5.94 -9.55 -29.91
N ALA A 76 5.20 -10.63 -30.19
CA ALA A 76 4.80 -11.60 -29.19
C ALA A 76 5.98 -12.42 -28.63
N ALA A 77 7.01 -12.69 -29.44
CA ALA A 77 8.19 -13.45 -28.98
C ALA A 77 9.01 -12.61 -27.98
N ALA A 78 9.09 -11.30 -28.19
CA ALA A 78 9.69 -10.38 -27.23
C ALA A 78 8.94 -10.38 -25.88
N VAL A 79 7.60 -10.39 -25.91
CA VAL A 79 6.77 -10.51 -24.69
C VAL A 79 7.07 -11.82 -23.95
N ASP A 80 7.06 -12.95 -24.66
CA ASP A 80 7.32 -14.26 -24.07
C ASP A 80 8.73 -14.34 -23.46
N GLY A 81 9.72 -13.73 -24.12
CA GLY A 81 11.08 -13.61 -23.61
C GLY A 81 11.18 -12.80 -22.31
N VAL A 82 10.48 -11.67 -22.22
CA VAL A 82 10.41 -10.85 -21.01
C VAL A 82 9.68 -11.57 -19.88
N VAL A 83 8.53 -12.18 -20.17
CA VAL A 83 7.75 -12.98 -19.19
C VAL A 83 8.60 -14.13 -18.64
N GLY A 84 9.35 -14.83 -19.51
CA GLY A 84 10.28 -15.88 -19.10
C GLY A 84 11.36 -15.37 -18.13
N GLN A 85 11.92 -14.20 -18.42
CA GLN A 85 12.89 -13.56 -17.51
C GLN A 85 12.25 -13.20 -16.17
N LEU A 86 11.09 -12.55 -16.14
CA LEU A 86 10.38 -12.17 -14.91
C LEU A 86 10.09 -13.37 -14.00
N ARG A 87 9.65 -14.50 -14.58
CA ARG A 87 9.40 -15.75 -13.82
C ARG A 87 10.64 -16.29 -13.10
N SER A 88 11.83 -16.02 -13.63
CA SER A 88 13.11 -16.42 -13.03
C SER A 88 13.65 -15.43 -11.99
N ARG A 89 13.09 -14.23 -11.90
CA ARG A 89 13.52 -13.22 -10.93
C ARG A 89 12.99 -13.56 -9.52
N PRO A 90 13.74 -13.17 -8.46
CA PRO A 90 13.24 -13.22 -7.09
C PRO A 90 11.88 -12.53 -6.93
N PRO A 91 11.03 -12.98 -5.99
CA PRO A 91 9.81 -12.26 -5.63
C PRO A 91 10.13 -10.88 -5.04
N LEU A 92 9.27 -9.88 -5.25
CA LEU A 92 9.44 -8.55 -4.65
C LEU A 92 8.99 -8.52 -3.18
N VAL A 93 8.00 -9.36 -2.83
CA VAL A 93 7.48 -9.49 -1.47
C VAL A 93 7.41 -10.95 -1.06
N PHE A 94 7.54 -11.22 0.24
CA PHE A 94 7.41 -12.56 0.77
C PHE A 94 5.95 -12.90 1.08
N ALA A 95 5.54 -14.15 0.82
CA ALA A 95 4.15 -14.59 1.03
C ALA A 95 3.68 -14.40 2.49
N GLY A 96 4.57 -14.60 3.46
CA GLY A 96 4.25 -14.39 4.87
C GLY A 96 3.87 -12.95 5.22
N GLU A 97 4.45 -11.96 4.52
CA GLU A 97 4.11 -10.55 4.70
C GLU A 97 2.70 -10.23 4.16
N CYS A 98 2.26 -10.97 3.13
CA CYS A 98 0.89 -10.88 2.62
C CYS A 98 -0.11 -11.48 3.61
N ASP A 99 0.25 -12.60 4.26
CA ASP A 99 -0.57 -13.22 5.30
C ASP A 99 -0.72 -12.29 6.52
N GLU A 100 0.38 -11.63 6.92
CA GLU A 100 0.40 -10.64 8.00
C GLU A 100 -0.49 -9.43 7.67
N LEU A 101 -0.38 -8.89 6.46
CA LEU A 101 -1.24 -7.80 6.01
C LEU A 101 -2.72 -8.21 5.99
N ARG A 102 -3.05 -9.42 5.53
CA ARG A 102 -4.44 -9.93 5.60
C ARG A 102 -4.94 -9.99 7.04
N GLY A 103 -4.11 -10.43 8.00
CA GLY A 103 -4.45 -10.41 9.42
C GLY A 103 -4.71 -8.99 9.96
N LYS A 104 -3.89 -8.00 9.54
CA LYS A 104 -4.11 -6.59 9.88
C LYS A 104 -5.40 -6.03 9.26
N LEU A 105 -5.71 -6.39 8.02
CA LEU A 105 -6.96 -6.00 7.37
C LEU A 105 -8.19 -6.70 7.98
N ALA A 106 -8.03 -7.90 8.54
CA ALA A 106 -9.07 -8.53 9.34
C ALA A 106 -9.41 -7.70 10.58
N ASN A 107 -8.40 -7.10 11.23
CA ASN A 107 -8.64 -6.16 12.32
C ASN A 107 -9.36 -4.90 11.82
N VAL A 108 -9.03 -4.41 10.63
CA VAL A 108 -9.74 -3.26 10.02
C VAL A 108 -11.22 -3.60 9.78
N ALA A 109 -11.52 -4.76 9.19
CA ALA A 109 -12.90 -5.19 8.94
C ALA A 109 -13.73 -5.32 10.24
N GLU A 110 -13.08 -5.66 11.35
CA GLU A 110 -13.70 -5.76 12.68
C GLU A 110 -13.70 -4.43 13.47
N GLY A 111 -13.36 -3.30 12.83
CA GLY A 111 -13.31 -2.00 13.49
C GLY A 111 -12.12 -1.80 14.42
N ARG A 112 -11.22 -2.77 14.56
CA ARG A 112 -10.08 -2.74 15.48
C ARG A 112 -8.84 -2.06 14.90
N SER A 113 -8.89 -1.59 13.67
CA SER A 113 -7.82 -0.87 12.97
C SER A 113 -8.39 0.03 11.87
N PHE A 114 -7.58 0.94 11.35
CA PHE A 114 -7.93 1.79 10.22
C PHE A 114 -6.89 1.64 9.11
N LEU A 115 -7.29 1.69 7.84
CA LEU A 115 -6.40 1.59 6.69
C LEU A 115 -6.08 2.98 6.12
N LEU A 116 -4.80 3.31 6.03
CA LEU A 116 -4.29 4.41 5.23
C LEU A 116 -3.56 3.85 4.01
N GLN A 117 -4.20 3.96 2.84
CA GLN A 117 -3.59 3.62 1.57
C GLN A 117 -3.31 4.89 0.75
N GLY A 118 -2.09 5.06 0.25
CA GLY A 118 -1.82 6.19 -0.65
C GLY A 118 -0.43 6.29 -1.25
N GLY A 119 -0.27 7.19 -2.21
CA GLY A 119 0.97 7.40 -2.96
C GLY A 119 0.67 7.92 -4.37
N ASP A 120 1.59 7.71 -5.31
CA ASP A 120 1.46 8.25 -6.65
C ASP A 120 0.22 7.71 -7.39
N CYS A 121 -0.33 8.53 -8.29
CA CYS A 121 -1.35 8.04 -9.22
C CYS A 121 -0.75 6.98 -10.15
N ALA A 122 0.37 7.33 -10.81
CA ALA A 122 1.24 6.40 -11.52
C ALA A 122 2.69 6.77 -11.21
N GLU A 123 3.49 5.78 -10.83
CA GLU A 123 4.94 5.90 -10.70
C GLU A 123 5.58 6.04 -12.09
N THR A 124 6.71 6.72 -12.15
CA THR A 124 7.54 6.85 -13.36
C THR A 124 8.94 6.33 -13.09
N PHE A 125 9.63 5.82 -14.11
CA PHE A 125 11.01 5.35 -13.96
C PHE A 125 11.96 6.49 -13.59
N ALA A 126 11.74 7.68 -14.17
CA ALA A 126 12.48 8.89 -13.79
C ALA A 126 12.21 9.32 -12.34
N GLY A 127 11.04 8.98 -11.80
CA GLY A 127 10.63 9.27 -10.43
C GLY A 127 11.23 8.33 -9.38
N VAL A 128 11.99 7.30 -9.78
CA VAL A 128 12.65 6.35 -8.87
C VAL A 128 13.92 6.99 -8.28
N THR A 129 13.71 7.92 -7.35
CA THR A 129 14.78 8.61 -6.64
C THR A 129 14.63 8.42 -5.14
N ALA A 130 15.74 8.45 -4.42
CA ALA A 130 15.71 8.33 -2.96
C ALA A 130 14.89 9.47 -2.31
N GLN A 131 14.94 10.67 -2.89
CA GLN A 131 14.19 11.81 -2.40
C GLN A 131 12.68 11.61 -2.57
N ASN A 132 12.22 11.13 -3.73
CA ASN A 132 10.78 10.92 -3.97
C ASN A 132 10.23 9.82 -3.07
N VAL A 133 10.95 8.71 -2.91
CA VAL A 133 10.57 7.63 -1.98
C VAL A 133 10.50 8.15 -0.55
N LYS A 134 11.51 8.90 -0.11
CA LYS A 134 11.53 9.53 1.21
C LYS A 134 10.33 10.45 1.40
N ASN A 135 10.11 11.40 0.50
CA ASN A 135 9.02 12.39 0.57
C ASN A 135 7.65 11.72 0.69
N LYS A 136 7.38 10.69 -0.11
CA LYS A 136 6.13 9.91 -0.05
C LYS A 136 5.95 9.23 1.30
N LEU A 137 7.01 8.60 1.82
CA LEU A 137 6.96 7.98 3.14
C LEU A 137 6.75 9.01 4.25
N GLN A 138 7.37 10.19 4.18
CA GLN A 138 7.16 11.24 5.19
C GLN A 138 5.69 11.60 5.30
N VAL A 139 5.02 11.86 4.16
CA VAL A 139 3.61 12.24 4.16
C VAL A 139 2.72 11.12 4.68
N LEU A 140 2.89 9.89 4.21
CA LEU A 140 2.07 8.76 4.68
C LEU A 140 2.27 8.49 6.17
N LEU A 141 3.51 8.54 6.66
CA LEU A 141 3.80 8.34 8.08
C LEU A 141 3.22 9.48 8.93
N ALA A 142 3.39 10.73 8.49
CA ALA A 142 2.85 11.93 9.11
C ALA A 142 1.32 11.87 9.27
N MET A 143 0.60 11.51 8.19
CA MET A 143 -0.85 11.27 8.22
C MET A 143 -1.20 10.12 9.18
N SER A 144 -0.44 9.02 9.15
CA SER A 144 -0.74 7.85 9.98
C SER A 144 -0.70 8.14 11.48
N VAL A 145 0.19 9.03 11.94
CA VAL A 145 0.27 9.42 13.36
C VAL A 145 -0.96 10.20 13.78
N VAL A 146 -1.40 11.17 12.95
CA VAL A 146 -2.62 11.96 13.19
C VAL A 146 -3.84 11.04 13.29
N LEU A 147 -3.97 10.11 12.35
CA LEU A 147 -5.07 9.14 12.31
C LEU A 147 -5.03 8.14 13.47
N THR A 148 -3.85 7.66 13.86
CA THR A 148 -3.68 6.72 14.98
C THR A 148 -4.12 7.38 16.28
N TYR A 149 -3.70 8.63 16.50
CA TYR A 149 -4.07 9.38 17.71
C TYR A 149 -5.58 9.60 17.81
N ALA A 150 -6.19 10.09 16.73
CA ALA A 150 -7.61 10.43 16.72
C ALA A 150 -8.53 9.20 16.73
N GLY A 151 -8.21 8.19 15.91
CA GLY A 151 -8.99 6.95 15.85
C GLY A 151 -8.83 6.07 17.08
N GLN A 152 -7.76 6.24 17.86
CA GLN A 152 -7.35 5.36 18.96
C GLN A 152 -7.37 3.88 18.58
N VAL A 153 -6.97 3.61 17.34
CA VAL A 153 -6.76 2.27 16.78
C VAL A 153 -5.49 2.27 15.94
N PRO A 154 -4.84 1.10 15.77
CA PRO A 154 -3.72 0.96 14.86
C PRO A 154 -4.10 1.39 13.43
N VAL A 155 -3.20 2.14 12.78
CA VAL A 155 -3.31 2.46 11.36
C VAL A 155 -2.42 1.54 10.53
N VAL A 156 -3.03 0.75 9.65
CA VAL A 156 -2.36 -0.09 8.65
C VAL A 156 -1.90 0.80 7.50
N LYS A 157 -0.60 0.84 7.20
CA LYS A 157 -0.02 1.73 6.19
C LYS A 157 0.30 0.97 4.91
N VAL A 158 -0.35 1.34 3.81
CA VAL A 158 -0.18 0.70 2.50
C VAL A 158 0.16 1.76 1.45
N GLY A 159 1.37 1.72 0.90
CA GLY A 159 1.80 2.60 -0.16
C GLY A 159 1.25 2.18 -1.53
N ARG A 160 0.81 3.14 -2.35
CA ARG A 160 0.79 3.00 -3.81
C ARG A 160 2.21 3.24 -4.32
N ILE A 161 3.03 2.19 -4.22
CA ILE A 161 4.47 2.29 -4.38
C ILE A 161 5.05 0.95 -4.81
N ALA A 162 6.15 1.00 -5.57
CA ALA A 162 6.89 -0.15 -6.05
C ALA A 162 6.05 -1.12 -6.89
N GLY A 163 5.23 -0.59 -7.80
CA GLY A 163 4.48 -1.39 -8.76
C GLY A 163 3.42 -0.64 -9.53
N GLN A 164 3.14 0.61 -9.19
CA GLN A 164 2.02 1.39 -9.74
C GLN A 164 2.41 2.09 -11.05
N TYR A 165 2.94 1.36 -12.03
CA TYR A 165 3.46 1.90 -13.29
C TYR A 165 2.52 1.79 -14.48
N ALA A 166 1.33 1.22 -14.28
CA ALA A 166 0.33 1.03 -15.33
C ALA A 166 -0.96 1.80 -15.02
N LYS A 167 -1.60 2.34 -16.07
CA LYS A 167 -2.85 3.10 -15.96
C LYS A 167 -3.90 2.61 -16.95
N PRO A 168 -5.14 2.33 -16.52
CA PRO A 168 -6.23 2.10 -17.46
C PRO A 168 -6.64 3.42 -18.14
N ARG A 169 -7.11 3.33 -19.38
CA ARG A 169 -7.51 4.49 -20.19
C ARG A 169 -8.93 4.35 -20.71
N SER A 170 -9.66 5.47 -20.74
CA SER A 170 -11.00 5.53 -21.33
C SER A 170 -10.97 5.48 -22.87
N LYS A 171 -9.84 5.84 -23.50
CA LYS A 171 -9.63 5.82 -24.95
C LYS A 171 -8.27 5.21 -25.26
N ASP A 172 -8.20 4.38 -26.30
CA ASP A 172 -6.96 3.76 -26.76
C ASP A 172 -6.01 4.74 -27.44
N THR A 173 -6.54 5.85 -27.96
CA THR A 173 -5.77 6.90 -28.63
C THR A 173 -5.98 8.27 -28.00
N GLU A 174 -5.02 9.15 -28.26
CA GLU A 174 -4.99 10.55 -27.87
C GLU A 174 -4.63 11.38 -29.10
N THR A 175 -5.36 12.48 -29.30
CA THR A 175 -5.14 13.40 -30.43
C THR A 175 -4.70 14.76 -29.89
N ARG A 176 -3.56 15.27 -30.36
CA ARG A 176 -3.05 16.62 -30.07
C ARG A 176 -2.61 17.27 -31.38
N ASP A 177 -3.04 18.51 -31.61
CA ASP A 177 -2.69 19.29 -32.80
C ASP A 177 -2.89 18.54 -34.15
N GLY A 178 -3.98 17.76 -34.24
CA GLY A 178 -4.32 16.97 -35.44
C GLY A 178 -3.59 15.63 -35.58
N VAL A 179 -2.59 15.34 -34.74
CA VAL A 179 -1.86 14.05 -34.73
C VAL A 179 -2.52 13.11 -33.72
N THR A 180 -2.79 11.87 -34.12
CA THR A 180 -3.40 10.84 -33.24
C THR A 180 -2.41 9.71 -32.98
N LEU A 181 -2.12 9.45 -31.71
CA LEU A 181 -1.19 8.41 -31.26
C LEU A 181 -1.85 7.51 -30.21
N PRO A 182 -1.30 6.31 -29.92
CA PRO A 182 -1.72 5.53 -28.77
C PRO A 182 -1.66 6.36 -27.48
N SER A 183 -2.64 6.16 -26.61
CA SER A 183 -2.67 6.76 -25.27
C SER A 183 -1.46 6.30 -24.45
N PHE A 184 -0.87 7.22 -23.68
CA PHE A 184 0.05 6.84 -22.61
C PHE A 184 -0.66 5.95 -21.57
N ARG A 185 -0.13 4.75 -21.33
CA ARG A 185 -0.70 3.74 -20.42
C ARG A 185 0.14 3.51 -19.17
N GLY A 186 1.03 4.44 -18.86
CA GLY A 186 2.02 4.33 -17.79
C GLY A 186 3.36 3.79 -18.31
N ASP A 187 4.42 4.06 -17.56
CA ASP A 187 5.80 3.70 -17.94
C ASP A 187 6.02 2.20 -18.12
N ALA A 188 5.14 1.36 -17.53
CA ALA A 188 5.11 -0.09 -17.75
C ALA A 188 4.77 -0.49 -19.19
N VAL A 189 4.13 0.39 -19.97
CA VAL A 189 3.66 0.10 -21.32
C VAL A 189 4.43 0.90 -22.36
N ASN A 190 4.41 2.23 -22.25
CA ASN A 190 4.98 3.14 -23.25
C ASN A 190 5.48 4.43 -22.59
N GLY A 191 6.15 5.29 -23.36
CA GLY A 191 6.68 6.57 -22.89
C GLY A 191 5.62 7.68 -22.83
N PHE A 192 5.83 8.64 -21.93
CA PHE A 192 4.94 9.78 -21.74
C PHE A 192 4.88 10.72 -22.96
N ASP A 193 6.03 10.99 -23.57
CA ASP A 193 6.19 11.92 -24.69
C ASP A 193 5.20 11.64 -25.83
N PHE A 194 4.64 12.70 -26.41
CA PHE A 194 3.68 12.60 -27.51
C PHE A 194 4.40 12.45 -28.86
N THR A 195 5.10 11.33 -29.03
CA THR A 195 5.79 10.97 -30.27
C THR A 195 5.43 9.54 -30.68
N GLU A 196 5.47 9.24 -31.98
CA GLU A 196 5.16 7.91 -32.49
C GLU A 196 6.02 6.84 -31.83
N ALA A 197 7.34 7.06 -31.79
CA ALA A 197 8.29 6.13 -31.18
C ALA A 197 8.03 5.91 -29.68
N ALA A 198 7.77 6.98 -28.91
CA ALA A 198 7.53 6.85 -27.47
C ALA A 198 6.23 6.11 -27.16
N ARG A 199 5.21 6.21 -28.02
CA ARG A 199 3.87 5.66 -27.76
C ARG A 199 3.70 4.19 -28.16
N VAL A 200 4.66 3.59 -28.88
CA VAL A 200 4.67 2.15 -29.15
C VAL A 200 4.83 1.36 -27.85
N PRO A 201 3.95 0.39 -27.53
CA PRO A 201 4.12 -0.49 -26.39
C PRO A 201 5.42 -1.30 -26.48
N ASP A 202 6.22 -1.27 -25.42
CA ASP A 202 7.51 -1.98 -25.33
C ASP A 202 7.48 -2.98 -24.18
N PRO A 203 7.57 -4.30 -24.45
CA PRO A 203 7.53 -5.31 -23.39
C PRO A 203 8.75 -5.26 -22.47
N ALA A 204 9.90 -4.72 -22.91
CA ALA A 204 11.10 -4.61 -22.06
C ALA A 204 10.85 -3.77 -20.81
N ARG A 205 9.91 -2.82 -20.88
CA ARG A 205 9.48 -1.97 -19.77
C ARG A 205 8.92 -2.77 -18.58
N LEU A 206 8.43 -3.98 -18.78
CA LEU A 206 8.00 -4.84 -17.68
C LEU A 206 9.19 -5.29 -16.79
N LEU A 207 10.39 -5.44 -17.36
CA LEU A 207 11.62 -5.67 -16.58
C LEU A 207 12.05 -4.40 -15.85
N ASP A 208 11.89 -3.24 -16.48
CA ASP A 208 12.17 -1.96 -15.84
C ASP A 208 11.25 -1.71 -14.64
N VAL A 209 9.96 -2.07 -14.75
CA VAL A 209 9.01 -2.09 -13.62
C VAL A 209 9.57 -2.95 -12.49
N TYR A 210 9.95 -4.20 -12.77
CA TYR A 210 10.50 -5.07 -11.73
C TYR A 210 11.73 -4.46 -11.04
N ASN A 211 12.68 -3.93 -11.81
CA ASN A 211 13.91 -3.34 -11.28
C ASN A 211 13.62 -2.08 -10.44
N ALA A 212 12.74 -1.21 -10.93
CA ALA A 212 12.31 0.01 -10.26
C ALA A 212 11.56 -0.31 -8.95
N SER A 213 10.66 -1.29 -8.99
CA SER A 213 9.95 -1.81 -7.82
C SER A 213 10.91 -2.39 -6.78
N ALA A 214 11.88 -3.21 -7.20
CA ALA A 214 12.87 -3.80 -6.30
C ALA A 214 13.72 -2.73 -5.60
N ALA A 215 14.22 -1.74 -6.34
CA ALA A 215 14.99 -0.62 -5.80
C ALA A 215 14.16 0.20 -4.81
N THR A 216 12.92 0.52 -5.17
CA THR A 216 12.00 1.28 -4.33
C THR A 216 11.66 0.54 -3.05
N LEU A 217 11.28 -0.75 -3.11
CA LEU A 217 10.97 -1.57 -1.93
C LEU A 217 12.16 -1.70 -1.00
N ASN A 218 13.36 -1.94 -1.54
CA ASN A 218 14.57 -2.03 -0.74
C ASN A 218 14.80 -0.74 0.08
N LEU A 219 14.67 0.41 -0.57
CA LEU A 219 14.81 1.70 0.09
C LEU A 219 13.69 1.98 1.10
N THR A 220 12.44 1.64 0.75
CA THR A 220 11.30 1.74 1.67
C THR A 220 11.54 0.93 2.93
N ARG A 221 11.96 -0.33 2.80
CA ARG A 221 12.30 -1.21 3.94
C ARG A 221 13.40 -0.59 4.79
N ALA A 222 14.47 -0.09 4.17
CA ALA A 222 15.56 0.57 4.88
C ALA A 222 15.11 1.81 5.68
N PHE A 223 14.19 2.63 5.14
CA PHE A 223 13.65 3.77 5.87
C PHE A 223 12.77 3.34 7.05
N VAL A 224 11.88 2.36 6.86
CA VAL A 224 10.92 2.00 7.91
C VAL A 224 11.51 1.17 9.06
N THR A 225 12.67 0.55 8.85
CA THR A 225 13.42 -0.16 9.92
C THR A 225 14.64 0.62 10.42
N GLY A 226 15.15 1.60 9.65
CA GLY A 226 16.39 2.32 9.93
C GLY A 226 16.26 3.57 10.81
N GLY A 227 15.15 3.70 11.57
CA GLY A 227 14.90 4.82 12.48
C GLY A 227 14.32 6.09 11.84
N PHE A 228 14.15 6.13 10.51
CA PHE A 228 13.46 7.24 9.85
C PHE A 228 11.97 7.27 10.18
N ALA A 229 11.37 6.11 10.46
CA ALA A 229 9.99 5.97 10.89
C ALA A 229 9.80 6.11 12.41
N ASP A 230 10.79 6.64 13.14
CA ASP A 230 10.66 6.97 14.55
C ASP A 230 9.53 7.99 14.75
N LEU A 231 8.55 7.63 15.60
CA LEU A 231 7.37 8.45 15.86
C LEU A 231 7.71 9.89 16.24
N ARG A 232 8.82 10.13 16.95
CA ARG A 232 9.27 11.47 17.36
C ARG A 232 9.68 12.32 16.17
N SER A 233 10.37 11.69 15.21
CA SER A 233 10.75 12.36 13.97
C SER A 233 9.52 12.69 13.14
N ILE A 234 8.57 11.75 13.03
CA ILE A 234 7.32 11.95 12.29
C ILE A 234 6.50 13.10 12.89
N HIS A 235 6.36 13.15 14.22
CA HIS A 235 5.63 14.22 14.89
C HIS A 235 6.26 15.60 14.67
N SER A 236 7.60 15.69 14.65
CA SER A 236 8.30 16.96 14.36
C SER A 236 7.98 17.52 12.96
N TRP A 237 7.73 16.65 11.98
CA TRP A 237 7.31 17.06 10.63
C TRP A 237 5.90 17.65 10.65
N ASN A 238 4.98 17.05 11.41
CA ASN A 238 3.62 17.57 11.59
C ASN A 238 3.63 18.95 12.24
N ALA A 239 4.38 19.14 13.32
CA ALA A 239 4.50 20.44 13.98
C ALA A 239 5.08 21.52 13.05
N THR A 240 6.01 21.14 12.16
CA THR A 240 6.58 22.06 11.16
C THR A 240 5.54 22.45 10.11
N PHE A 241 4.75 21.50 9.61
CA PHE A 241 3.64 21.76 8.70
C PHE A 241 2.67 22.78 9.29
N VAL A 242 2.17 22.52 10.50
CA VAL A 242 1.16 23.37 11.16
C VAL A 242 1.66 24.81 11.32
N ARG A 243 2.90 25.00 11.78
CA ARG A 243 3.52 26.33 11.91
C ARG A 243 3.71 27.04 10.57
N SER A 244 4.05 26.30 9.51
CA SER A 244 4.39 26.89 8.21
C SER A 244 3.18 27.28 7.36
N ALA A 245 2.05 26.61 7.53
CA ALA A 245 0.87 26.78 6.68
C ALA A 245 -0.18 27.74 7.28
N GLY A 246 0.12 28.40 8.39
CA GLY A 246 -0.80 29.36 9.04
C GLY A 246 -2.16 28.74 9.35
N VAL A 247 -2.18 27.45 9.69
CA VAL A 247 -3.39 26.64 9.66
C VAL A 247 -4.27 26.91 10.89
N VAL A 248 -5.57 26.62 10.74
CA VAL A 248 -6.63 26.67 11.75
C VAL A 248 -6.11 26.21 13.13
N GLU A 249 -6.34 27.04 14.16
CA GLU A 249 -6.06 26.80 15.60
C GLU A 249 -6.39 25.37 16.08
N ARG A 250 -7.36 24.72 15.43
CA ARG A 250 -7.75 23.34 15.68
C ARG A 250 -6.64 22.32 15.38
N TYR A 251 -5.84 22.50 14.34
CA TYR A 251 -4.75 21.56 14.00
C TYR A 251 -3.54 21.75 14.91
N GLU A 252 -3.28 22.98 15.36
CA GLU A 252 -2.29 23.28 16.41
C GLU A 252 -2.60 22.51 17.68
N ARG A 253 -3.85 22.60 18.16
CA ARG A 253 -4.28 21.87 19.36
C ARG A 253 -4.09 20.35 19.24
N LEU A 254 -4.47 19.73 18.12
CA LEU A 254 -4.29 18.29 17.94
C LEU A 254 -2.80 17.92 17.89
N ALA A 255 -1.97 18.72 17.24
CA ALA A 255 -0.53 18.51 17.25
C ALA A 255 0.04 18.58 18.68
N GLU A 256 -0.31 19.59 19.47
CA GLU A 256 0.11 19.70 20.88
C GLU A 256 -0.37 18.52 21.74
N GLU A 257 -1.58 18.03 21.48
CA GLU A 257 -2.13 16.86 22.18
C GLU A 257 -1.33 15.59 21.90
N ILE A 258 -0.93 15.36 20.64
CA ILE A 258 -0.03 14.28 20.27
C ILE A 258 1.33 14.47 20.94
N GLU A 259 1.87 15.68 20.96
CA GLU A 259 3.14 15.99 21.61
C GLU A 259 3.13 15.62 23.10
N ARG A 260 2.07 16.03 23.81
CA ARG A 260 1.89 15.71 25.24
C ARG A 260 1.75 14.20 25.47
N ALA A 261 1.00 13.50 24.62
CA ALA A 261 0.85 12.04 24.73
C ALA A 261 2.17 11.30 24.51
N MET A 262 2.97 11.73 23.54
CA MET A 262 4.30 11.16 23.29
C MET A 262 5.26 11.45 24.44
N ALA A 263 5.26 12.68 24.97
CA ALA A 263 6.04 13.05 26.15
C ALA A 263 5.64 12.22 27.38
N PHE A 264 4.35 11.93 27.55
CA PHE A 264 3.83 11.04 28.59
C PHE A 264 4.35 9.60 28.42
N MET A 265 4.30 9.02 27.21
CA MET A 265 4.85 7.69 26.95
C MET A 265 6.34 7.60 27.31
N VAL A 266 7.12 8.61 26.92
CA VAL A 266 8.54 8.71 27.27
C VAL A 266 8.74 8.84 28.78
N ALA A 267 7.95 9.68 29.46
CA ALA A 267 8.02 9.86 30.91
C ALA A 267 7.65 8.58 31.69
N CYS A 268 6.78 7.75 31.14
CA CYS A 268 6.45 6.41 31.67
C CYS A 268 7.54 5.35 31.41
N GLY A 269 8.63 5.71 30.71
CA GLY A 269 9.72 4.78 30.39
C GLY A 269 9.39 3.80 29.26
N ILE A 270 8.42 4.13 28.40
CA ILE A 270 8.11 3.34 27.21
C ILE A 270 9.18 3.64 26.13
N GLU A 271 10.34 3.01 26.27
CA GLU A 271 11.42 2.99 25.28
C GLU A 271 11.36 1.67 24.49
N ASP A 272 10.35 1.54 23.63
CA ASP A 272 10.10 0.31 22.89
C ASP A 272 10.63 0.38 21.45
N GLU A 273 11.25 -0.70 20.98
CA GLU A 273 11.61 -0.91 19.57
C GLU A 273 10.36 -0.77 18.66
N SER A 274 9.17 -1.06 19.20
CA SER A 274 7.89 -0.85 18.51
C SER A 274 7.61 0.61 18.12
N MET A 275 8.27 1.60 18.75
CA MET A 275 8.17 3.03 18.39
C MET A 275 9.16 3.46 17.31
N ARG A 276 10.14 2.60 16.99
CA ARG A 276 11.24 2.88 16.04
C ARG A 276 11.04 2.27 14.67
N THR A 277 10.30 1.18 14.60
CA THR A 277 9.99 0.48 13.35
C THR A 277 8.53 0.65 12.98
N VAL A 278 8.25 0.72 11.67
CA VAL A 278 6.88 0.78 11.17
C VAL A 278 6.66 -0.27 10.10
N ASP A 279 5.58 -1.04 10.24
CA ASP A 279 5.13 -1.91 9.17
C ASP A 279 4.55 -1.07 8.03
N PHE A 280 5.09 -1.29 6.83
CA PHE A 280 4.68 -0.57 5.63
C PHE A 280 4.64 -1.53 4.45
N TYR A 281 3.50 -1.54 3.76
CA TYR A 281 3.23 -2.49 2.69
C TYR A 281 3.13 -1.78 1.34
N SER A 282 3.54 -2.45 0.26
CA SER A 282 3.34 -1.98 -1.12
C SER A 282 2.02 -2.47 -1.71
N SER A 283 1.49 -1.66 -2.63
CA SER A 283 0.31 -1.98 -3.41
C SER A 283 0.29 -1.31 -4.77
N HIS A 284 -0.41 -1.95 -5.71
CA HIS A 284 -0.69 -1.42 -7.04
C HIS A 284 -1.94 -2.08 -7.66
N GLU A 285 -2.44 -1.49 -8.74
CA GLU A 285 -3.49 -2.09 -9.56
C GLU A 285 -2.90 -3.27 -10.32
N ALA A 286 -3.45 -4.47 -10.12
CA ALA A 286 -3.07 -5.65 -10.88
C ALA A 286 -3.63 -5.54 -12.29
N LEU A 287 -2.98 -4.77 -13.17
CA LEU A 287 -3.52 -4.39 -14.48
C LEU A 287 -2.93 -5.20 -15.63
N LEU A 288 -1.60 -5.29 -15.71
CA LEU A 288 -0.88 -5.91 -16.83
C LEU A 288 -0.68 -7.40 -16.55
N LEU A 289 -1.48 -8.25 -17.19
CA LEU A 289 -1.51 -9.68 -16.86
C LEU A 289 -0.21 -10.41 -17.17
N ASP A 290 0.53 -9.98 -18.21
CA ASP A 290 1.86 -10.51 -18.52
C ASP A 290 2.84 -10.29 -17.34
N TYR A 291 2.72 -9.17 -16.62
CA TYR A 291 3.53 -8.89 -15.43
C TYR A 291 3.01 -9.64 -14.20
N GLU A 292 1.72 -9.52 -13.88
CA GLU A 292 1.15 -10.08 -12.64
C GLU A 292 1.19 -11.62 -12.62
N GLN A 293 0.90 -12.26 -13.76
CA GLN A 293 1.02 -13.71 -13.87
C GLN A 293 2.48 -14.16 -13.76
N ALA A 294 3.41 -13.42 -14.39
CA ALA A 294 4.84 -13.70 -14.30
C ALA A 294 5.40 -13.47 -12.90
N MET A 295 4.78 -12.62 -12.08
CA MET A 295 5.15 -12.33 -10.69
C MET A 295 4.37 -13.17 -9.66
N THR A 296 3.49 -14.06 -10.10
CA THR A 296 2.84 -15.04 -9.22
C THR A 296 3.77 -16.23 -8.94
N ARG A 297 3.88 -16.63 -7.67
CA ARG A 297 4.75 -17.72 -7.20
C ARG A 297 3.96 -18.69 -6.32
N ILE A 298 4.34 -19.96 -6.33
CA ILE A 298 3.88 -20.92 -5.32
C ILE A 298 4.76 -20.75 -4.09
N ASP A 299 4.16 -20.39 -2.95
CA ASP A 299 4.86 -20.27 -1.67
C ASP A 299 5.32 -21.65 -1.19
N SER A 300 6.58 -21.77 -0.80
CA SER A 300 7.15 -23.05 -0.38
C SER A 300 6.56 -23.57 0.93
N ARG A 301 6.03 -22.69 1.79
CA ARG A 301 5.47 -23.06 3.10
C ARG A 301 4.04 -23.61 2.98
N SER A 302 3.19 -22.92 2.21
CA SER A 302 1.76 -23.22 2.08
C SER A 302 1.41 -24.01 0.82
N GLN A 303 2.29 -24.04 -0.18
CA GLN A 303 2.02 -24.57 -1.53
C GLN A 303 0.87 -23.86 -2.25
N LEU A 304 0.57 -22.61 -1.84
CA LEU A 304 -0.46 -21.78 -2.45
C LEU A 304 0.15 -20.66 -3.29
N PRO A 305 -0.56 -20.17 -4.32
CA PRO A 305 -0.10 -19.07 -5.15
C PRO A 305 -0.22 -17.70 -4.46
N TYR A 306 0.81 -16.88 -4.59
CA TYR A 306 0.82 -15.48 -4.18
C TYR A 306 1.31 -14.64 -5.36
N ASN A 307 0.63 -13.54 -5.65
CA ASN A 307 1.19 -12.53 -6.53
C ASN A 307 2.26 -11.76 -5.74
N THR A 308 3.52 -12.02 -6.06
CA THR A 308 4.66 -11.46 -5.33
C THR A 308 5.15 -10.14 -5.91
N SER A 309 4.35 -9.49 -6.76
CA SER A 309 4.62 -8.13 -7.26
C SER A 309 4.35 -7.05 -6.20
N GLY A 310 3.46 -7.30 -5.24
CA GLY A 310 3.08 -6.39 -4.17
C GLY A 310 2.35 -7.11 -3.04
N HIS A 311 2.26 -6.49 -1.87
CA HIS A 311 1.62 -7.11 -0.70
C HIS A 311 0.10 -7.12 -0.86
N PHE A 312 -0.46 -5.98 -1.26
CA PHE A 312 -1.87 -5.77 -1.53
C PHE A 312 -2.05 -5.40 -3.00
N ILE A 313 -3.02 -6.00 -3.67
CA ILE A 313 -3.27 -5.76 -5.09
C ILE A 313 -4.75 -5.47 -5.29
N TRP A 314 -5.10 -4.57 -6.21
CA TRP A 314 -6.52 -4.28 -6.48
C TRP A 314 -6.92 -4.45 -7.93
N ILE A 315 -8.22 -4.66 -8.14
CA ILE A 315 -8.89 -4.63 -9.43
C ILE A 315 -9.52 -3.26 -9.64
N GLY A 316 -9.22 -2.61 -10.75
CA GLY A 316 -9.78 -1.32 -11.13
C GLY A 316 -11.24 -1.41 -11.61
N GLU A 317 -11.92 -0.26 -11.63
CA GLU A 317 -13.33 -0.16 -12.06
C GLU A 317 -13.54 -0.67 -13.50
N ARG A 318 -12.53 -0.53 -14.36
CA ARG A 318 -12.59 -0.93 -15.78
C ARG A 318 -12.21 -2.39 -16.03
N THR A 319 -11.75 -3.11 -15.00
CA THR A 319 -11.21 -4.47 -15.10
C THR A 319 -11.88 -5.44 -14.13
N ARG A 320 -12.95 -5.03 -13.43
CA ARG A 320 -13.70 -5.86 -12.46
C ARG A 320 -14.81 -6.72 -13.05
N GLN A 321 -14.75 -7.07 -14.33
CA GLN A 321 -15.74 -7.95 -14.93
C GLN A 321 -15.72 -9.31 -14.21
N LEU A 322 -16.87 -9.77 -13.73
CA LEU A 322 -17.00 -10.95 -12.84
C LEU A 322 -16.32 -12.21 -13.40
N THR A 323 -16.45 -12.44 -14.70
CA THR A 323 -15.85 -13.58 -15.42
C THR A 323 -14.63 -13.18 -16.25
N GLY A 324 -14.06 -12.00 -15.98
CA GLY A 324 -12.91 -11.45 -16.69
C GLY A 324 -11.58 -11.99 -16.16
N ALA A 325 -10.53 -11.80 -16.97
CA ALA A 325 -9.19 -12.32 -16.68
C ALA A 325 -8.57 -11.80 -15.37
N HIS A 326 -8.82 -10.54 -14.99
CA HIS A 326 -8.31 -9.96 -13.75
C HIS A 326 -8.88 -10.64 -12.50
N VAL A 327 -10.20 -10.84 -12.48
CA VAL A 327 -10.87 -11.59 -11.41
C VAL A 327 -10.39 -13.05 -11.41
N GLU A 328 -10.20 -13.65 -12.58
CA GLU A 328 -9.71 -15.03 -12.72
C GLU A 328 -8.29 -15.23 -12.19
N LEU A 329 -7.38 -14.29 -12.43
CA LEU A 329 -6.05 -14.35 -11.84
C LEU A 329 -6.13 -14.15 -10.33
N LEU A 330 -6.82 -13.10 -9.87
CA LEU A 330 -6.80 -12.72 -8.46
C LEU A 330 -7.58 -13.68 -7.54
N ARG A 331 -8.61 -14.37 -8.02
CA ARG A 331 -9.25 -15.44 -7.23
C ARG A 331 -8.30 -16.59 -6.90
N SER A 332 -7.24 -16.78 -7.70
CA SER A 332 -6.30 -17.87 -7.52
C SER A 332 -5.28 -17.57 -6.42
N VAL A 333 -4.86 -16.30 -6.28
CA VAL A 333 -3.77 -15.91 -5.37
C VAL A 333 -4.24 -15.67 -3.94
N ARG A 334 -3.33 -15.64 -2.97
CA ARG A 334 -3.62 -15.54 -1.52
C ARG A 334 -3.41 -14.16 -0.90
N ASN A 335 -2.96 -13.16 -1.67
CA ASN A 335 -2.84 -11.76 -1.24
C ASN A 335 -4.17 -11.21 -0.72
N PRO A 336 -4.20 -10.22 0.20
CA PRO A 336 -5.39 -9.39 0.36
C PRO A 336 -5.67 -8.60 -0.93
N ILE A 337 -6.95 -8.48 -1.29
CA ILE A 337 -7.39 -7.95 -2.59
C ILE A 337 -8.33 -6.76 -2.40
N GLY A 338 -8.05 -5.68 -3.11
CA GLY A 338 -8.94 -4.55 -3.27
C GLY A 338 -9.82 -4.66 -4.52
N VAL A 339 -11.04 -4.13 -4.48
CA VAL A 339 -11.91 -3.98 -5.65
C VAL A 339 -12.47 -2.57 -5.66
N LYS A 340 -12.23 -1.83 -6.74
CA LYS A 340 -12.81 -0.50 -6.94
C LYS A 340 -14.30 -0.62 -7.22
N LEU A 341 -15.13 0.17 -6.54
CA LEU A 341 -16.57 0.27 -6.76
C LEU A 341 -16.95 1.71 -7.12
N GLY A 342 -17.34 1.92 -8.38
CA GLY A 342 -17.83 3.21 -8.89
C GLY A 342 -19.31 3.49 -8.57
N PRO A 343 -19.83 4.66 -9.00
CA PRO A 343 -21.18 5.15 -8.69
C PRO A 343 -22.31 4.27 -9.22
N THR A 344 -22.02 3.34 -10.14
CA THR A 344 -23.00 2.43 -10.73
C THR A 344 -22.98 1.04 -10.09
N ALA A 345 -22.05 0.76 -9.17
CA ALA A 345 -21.99 -0.53 -8.48
C ALA A 345 -23.25 -0.74 -7.61
N THR A 346 -23.72 -1.98 -7.58
CA THR A 346 -24.80 -2.47 -6.71
C THR A 346 -24.25 -3.36 -5.60
N GLY A 347 -25.06 -3.69 -4.60
CA GLY A 347 -24.65 -4.68 -3.60
C GLY A 347 -24.54 -6.08 -4.22
N GLU A 348 -25.43 -6.45 -5.13
CA GLU A 348 -25.34 -7.68 -5.94
C GLU A 348 -24.00 -7.80 -6.68
N ASP A 349 -23.54 -6.74 -7.36
CA ASP A 349 -22.23 -6.70 -8.02
C ASP A 349 -21.10 -6.97 -7.03
N ALA A 350 -21.14 -6.30 -5.87
CA ALA A 350 -20.11 -6.42 -4.84
C ALA A 350 -20.08 -7.83 -4.24
N LEU A 351 -21.25 -8.40 -3.93
CA LEU A 351 -21.40 -9.77 -3.42
C LEU A 351 -20.90 -10.81 -4.42
N ALA A 352 -21.30 -10.72 -5.68
CA ALA A 352 -20.89 -11.66 -6.72
C ALA A 352 -19.36 -11.66 -6.90
N ILE A 353 -18.74 -10.47 -6.89
CA ILE A 353 -17.28 -10.36 -6.96
C ILE A 353 -16.62 -10.92 -5.69
N ALA A 354 -17.13 -10.63 -4.50
CA ALA A 354 -16.58 -11.17 -3.26
C ALA A 354 -16.70 -12.70 -3.19
N ASP A 355 -17.84 -13.27 -3.60
CA ASP A 355 -18.03 -14.73 -3.68
C ASP A 355 -17.05 -15.38 -4.66
N ARG A 356 -16.66 -14.67 -5.72
CA ARG A 356 -15.68 -15.15 -6.69
C ARG A 356 -14.23 -15.09 -6.18
N LEU A 357 -13.86 -14.02 -5.47
CA LEU A 357 -12.49 -13.75 -5.01
C LEU A 357 -12.16 -14.33 -3.64
N ASP A 358 -13.20 -14.52 -2.81
CA ASP A 358 -13.14 -14.95 -1.42
C ASP A 358 -14.35 -15.85 -1.08
N PRO A 359 -14.39 -17.06 -1.66
CA PRO A 359 -15.48 -18.01 -1.43
C PRO A 359 -15.55 -18.48 0.02
N ASP A 360 -14.40 -18.53 0.71
CA ASP A 360 -14.27 -19.01 2.08
C ASP A 360 -14.52 -17.92 3.14
N ARG A 361 -14.83 -16.68 2.70
CA ARG A 361 -15.13 -15.52 3.57
C ARG A 361 -14.00 -15.24 4.56
N GLU A 362 -12.76 -15.28 4.10
CA GLU A 362 -11.59 -15.07 4.93
C GLU A 362 -11.52 -13.63 5.44
N PRO A 363 -11.41 -13.41 6.77
CA PRO A 363 -11.28 -12.07 7.31
C PRO A 363 -10.09 -11.31 6.72
N GLY A 364 -10.31 -10.05 6.34
CA GLY A 364 -9.28 -9.18 5.75
C GLY A 364 -8.89 -9.51 4.31
N ARG A 365 -9.53 -10.50 3.68
CA ARG A 365 -9.25 -10.88 2.29
C ARG A 365 -9.77 -9.86 1.28
N ILE A 366 -10.98 -9.35 1.47
CA ILE A 366 -11.64 -8.43 0.54
C ILE A 366 -11.71 -7.03 1.13
N THR A 367 -11.28 -6.06 0.32
CA THR A 367 -11.43 -4.64 0.56
C THR A 367 -12.25 -4.02 -0.57
N PHE A 368 -13.37 -3.37 -0.26
CA PHE A 368 -14.11 -2.57 -1.24
C PHE A 368 -13.67 -1.11 -1.18
N ILE A 369 -13.15 -0.62 -2.30
CA ILE A 369 -12.61 0.73 -2.45
C ILE A 369 -13.63 1.57 -3.22
N THR A 370 -14.46 2.32 -2.51
CA THR A 370 -15.60 3.05 -3.07
C THR A 370 -15.15 4.42 -3.59
N ARG A 371 -15.49 4.74 -4.84
CA ARG A 371 -15.13 6.00 -5.53
C ARG A 371 -16.36 6.60 -6.22
N MET A 372 -17.34 6.99 -5.42
CA MET A 372 -18.69 7.35 -5.87
C MET A 372 -18.75 8.78 -6.41
N GLY A 373 -17.88 9.66 -5.95
CA GLY A 373 -17.98 11.11 -6.11
C GLY A 373 -18.80 11.74 -4.99
N ALA A 374 -18.42 12.96 -4.59
CA ALA A 374 -19.04 13.71 -3.49
C ALA A 374 -20.56 13.83 -3.62
N GLY A 375 -21.03 14.16 -4.82
CA GLY A 375 -22.46 14.31 -5.11
C GLY A 375 -23.28 13.02 -5.12
N ARG A 376 -22.67 11.84 -5.00
CA ARG A 376 -23.37 10.54 -5.12
C ARG A 376 -23.15 9.58 -3.95
N VAL A 377 -22.07 9.77 -3.17
CA VAL A 377 -21.70 8.82 -2.11
C VAL A 377 -22.82 8.59 -1.09
N ARG A 378 -23.51 9.66 -0.66
CA ARG A 378 -24.57 9.60 0.36
C ARG A 378 -25.85 8.89 -0.12
N GLU A 379 -26.07 8.86 -1.43
CA GLU A 379 -27.21 8.24 -2.10
C GLU A 379 -26.92 6.78 -2.46
N ASN A 380 -25.76 6.51 -3.07
CA ASN A 380 -25.49 5.22 -3.71
C ASN A 380 -24.78 4.21 -2.81
N LEU A 381 -23.90 4.65 -1.91
CA LEU A 381 -23.17 3.75 -1.01
C LEU A 381 -24.05 2.96 -0.02
N PRO A 382 -25.13 3.53 0.56
CA PRO A 382 -25.89 2.86 1.62
C PRO A 382 -26.45 1.50 1.21
N ARG A 383 -27.10 1.44 0.04
CA ARG A 383 -27.66 0.22 -0.52
C ARG A 383 -26.61 -0.87 -0.76
N VAL A 384 -25.37 -0.49 -1.08
CA VAL A 384 -24.27 -1.44 -1.31
C VAL A 384 -23.81 -2.03 0.03
N ILE A 385 -23.62 -1.17 1.04
CA ILE A 385 -23.20 -1.62 2.38
C ILE A 385 -24.28 -2.50 3.02
N GLU A 386 -25.55 -2.06 3.00
CA GLU A 386 -26.66 -2.80 3.60
C GLU A 386 -26.77 -4.22 3.03
N GLU A 387 -26.71 -4.36 1.70
CA GLU A 387 -26.82 -5.66 1.04
C GLU A 387 -25.61 -6.56 1.32
N VAL A 388 -24.39 -5.99 1.31
CA VAL A 388 -23.17 -6.75 1.61
C VAL A 388 -23.12 -7.21 3.08
N GLU A 389 -23.40 -6.32 4.03
CA GLU A 389 -23.40 -6.64 5.46
C GLU A 389 -24.55 -7.61 5.82
N ALA A 390 -25.71 -7.49 5.18
CA ALA A 390 -26.84 -8.42 5.36
C ALA A 390 -26.49 -9.87 4.94
N SER A 391 -25.52 -10.06 4.04
CA SER A 391 -25.00 -11.39 3.69
C SER A 391 -24.12 -12.02 4.79
N GLY A 392 -23.78 -11.25 5.83
CA GLY A 392 -22.83 -11.61 6.87
C GLY A 392 -21.36 -11.44 6.47
N ARG A 393 -21.07 -10.87 5.30
CA ARG A 393 -19.70 -10.53 4.88
C ARG A 393 -19.24 -9.27 5.62
N LYS A 394 -18.00 -9.30 6.10
CA LYS A 394 -17.31 -8.15 6.71
C LYS A 394 -16.09 -7.77 5.88
N PRO A 395 -16.27 -7.10 4.72
CA PRO A 395 -15.15 -6.58 3.96
C PRO A 395 -14.52 -5.38 4.67
N VAL A 396 -13.33 -4.98 4.24
CA VAL A 396 -12.80 -3.66 4.60
C VAL A 396 -13.42 -2.60 3.67
N TRP A 397 -14.13 -1.63 4.24
CA TRP A 397 -14.68 -0.50 3.49
C TRP A 397 -13.67 0.65 3.42
N VAL A 398 -13.34 1.12 2.21
CA VAL A 398 -12.34 2.17 1.99
C VAL A 398 -12.89 3.24 1.07
N CYS A 399 -12.74 4.51 1.47
CA CYS A 399 -13.09 5.63 0.61
C CYS A 399 -11.91 6.02 -0.30
N ASP A 400 -12.14 6.05 -1.61
CA ASP A 400 -11.29 6.70 -2.61
C ASP A 400 -11.98 7.99 -3.08
N PRO A 401 -11.68 9.14 -2.42
CA PRO A 401 -12.32 10.41 -2.72
C PRO A 401 -11.70 11.09 -3.95
N MET A 402 -10.80 10.42 -4.68
CA MET A 402 -10.00 11.03 -5.72
C MET A 402 -10.62 10.80 -7.09
N HIS A 403 -10.84 9.53 -7.45
CA HIS A 403 -11.27 9.14 -8.79
C HIS A 403 -12.74 9.48 -9.07
N GLY A 404 -13.54 9.73 -8.03
CA GLY A 404 -14.91 10.23 -8.11
C GLY A 404 -15.02 11.68 -8.60
N ASN A 405 -13.99 12.49 -8.35
CA ASN A 405 -14.10 13.96 -8.32
C ASN A 405 -13.13 14.68 -9.29
N THR A 406 -12.60 13.97 -10.29
CA THR A 406 -11.76 14.57 -11.33
C THR A 406 -12.61 15.35 -12.34
N PHE A 407 -12.18 16.57 -12.66
CA PHE A 407 -12.74 17.39 -13.75
C PHE A 407 -11.62 18.02 -14.59
N GLU A 408 -11.98 18.61 -15.72
CA GLU A 408 -11.05 19.36 -16.59
C GLU A 408 -11.26 20.86 -16.36
N ALA A 409 -10.21 21.56 -15.98
CA ALA A 409 -10.18 23.01 -15.75
C ALA A 409 -10.22 23.79 -17.07
N ALA A 410 -10.51 25.10 -17.01
CA ALA A 410 -10.63 25.93 -18.20
C ALA A 410 -9.33 26.02 -19.02
N ASN A 411 -8.18 25.81 -18.38
CA ASN A 411 -6.86 25.77 -19.01
C ASN A 411 -6.45 24.38 -19.55
N GLY A 412 -7.37 23.40 -19.54
CA GLY A 412 -7.14 22.06 -20.10
C GLY A 412 -6.42 21.08 -19.17
N TYR A 413 -5.97 21.51 -17.99
CA TYR A 413 -5.45 20.60 -16.98
C TYR A 413 -6.58 19.80 -16.35
N LYS A 414 -6.33 18.51 -16.11
CA LYS A 414 -7.19 17.74 -15.22
C LYS A 414 -6.87 18.11 -13.79
N THR A 415 -7.87 18.43 -12.99
CA THR A 415 -7.69 18.74 -11.58
C THR A 415 -8.78 18.10 -10.74
N ARG A 416 -8.66 18.25 -9.42
CA ARG A 416 -9.65 17.85 -8.42
C ARG A 416 -9.79 19.00 -7.44
N ALA A 417 -11.02 19.29 -7.03
CA ALA A 417 -11.27 20.27 -6.00
C ALA A 417 -11.13 19.62 -4.63
N PHE A 418 -10.24 20.14 -3.79
CA PHE A 418 -10.00 19.64 -2.43
C PHE A 418 -11.30 19.59 -1.61
N SER A 419 -12.20 20.56 -1.80
CA SER A 419 -13.51 20.59 -1.15
C SER A 419 -14.41 19.41 -1.53
N GLN A 420 -14.35 18.94 -2.79
CA GLN A 420 -15.10 17.76 -3.23
C GLN A 420 -14.48 16.47 -2.69
N ILE A 421 -13.14 16.40 -2.62
CA ILE A 421 -12.43 15.29 -1.98
C ILE A 421 -12.86 15.15 -0.52
N VAL A 422 -12.87 16.27 0.22
CA VAL A 422 -13.33 16.33 1.62
C VAL A 422 -14.81 15.97 1.74
N ASP A 423 -15.68 16.46 0.85
CA ASP A 423 -17.10 16.15 0.93
C ASP A 423 -17.41 14.67 0.65
N GLU A 424 -16.67 14.00 -0.25
CA GLU A 424 -16.83 12.55 -0.42
C GLU A 424 -16.39 11.77 0.82
N ILE A 425 -15.29 12.17 1.47
CA ILE A 425 -14.88 11.60 2.77
C ILE A 425 -15.99 11.80 3.81
N ASN A 426 -16.50 13.02 3.97
CA ASN A 426 -17.56 13.29 4.95
C ASN A 426 -18.81 12.46 4.64
N GLY A 427 -19.20 12.37 3.37
CA GLY A 427 -20.34 11.56 2.96
C GLY A 427 -20.14 10.06 3.18
N PHE A 428 -18.93 9.54 2.99
CA PHE A 428 -18.58 8.17 3.34
C PHE A 428 -18.75 7.91 4.84
N PHE A 429 -18.23 8.79 5.70
CA PHE A 429 -18.41 8.69 7.14
C PHE A 429 -19.89 8.84 7.56
N ASP A 430 -20.63 9.78 6.99
CA ASP A 430 -22.06 9.99 7.26
C ASP A 430 -22.89 8.71 6.96
N VAL A 431 -22.56 8.00 5.88
CA VAL A 431 -23.21 6.74 5.53
C VAL A 431 -22.89 5.66 6.56
N HIS A 432 -21.61 5.50 6.93
CA HIS A 432 -21.20 4.54 7.95
C HIS A 432 -21.80 4.84 9.34
N ASP A 433 -21.85 6.12 9.72
CA ASP A 433 -22.51 6.58 10.95
C ASP A 433 -23.99 6.21 10.97
N ARG A 434 -24.71 6.47 9.88
CA ARG A 434 -26.14 6.14 9.77
C ARG A 434 -26.40 4.64 9.84
N LEU A 435 -25.52 3.83 9.25
CA LEU A 435 -25.69 2.38 9.19
C LEU A 435 -25.10 1.65 10.40
N GLY A 436 -24.35 2.34 11.27
CA GLY A 436 -23.62 1.74 12.37
C GLY A 436 -22.47 0.82 11.91
N SER A 437 -22.01 0.95 10.66
CA SER A 437 -20.89 0.16 10.12
C SER A 437 -19.55 0.90 10.24
N TRP A 438 -18.45 0.18 10.07
CA TRP A 438 -17.11 0.75 10.26
C TRP A 438 -16.54 1.37 8.96
N PRO A 439 -16.18 2.67 8.95
CA PRO A 439 -15.44 3.29 7.86
C PRO A 439 -13.98 2.81 7.93
N GLY A 440 -13.66 1.73 7.24
CA GLY A 440 -12.41 0.99 7.39
C GLY A 440 -11.13 1.72 6.96
N GLY A 441 -11.19 2.72 6.07
CA GLY A 441 -9.99 3.41 5.63
C GLY A 441 -10.18 4.42 4.51
N VAL A 442 -9.05 4.95 4.05
CA VAL A 442 -8.95 5.87 2.91
C VAL A 442 -7.89 5.42 1.90
N HIS A 443 -8.15 5.67 0.62
CA HIS A 443 -7.27 5.41 -0.52
C HIS A 443 -7.03 6.72 -1.28
N ILE A 444 -5.85 7.32 -1.15
CA ILE A 444 -5.57 8.68 -1.62
C ILE A 444 -4.41 8.70 -2.62
N GLU A 445 -4.50 9.56 -3.63
CA GLU A 445 -3.39 9.85 -4.53
C GLU A 445 -2.68 11.12 -4.05
N LEU A 446 -1.42 10.97 -3.64
CA LEU A 446 -0.63 12.04 -3.02
C LEU A 446 0.84 11.98 -3.43
N THR A 447 1.53 13.10 -3.24
CA THR A 447 2.99 13.19 -3.27
C THR A 447 3.49 13.98 -2.06
N GLY A 448 4.74 13.78 -1.67
CA GLY A 448 5.41 14.62 -0.67
C GLY A 448 6.00 15.91 -1.22
N ASP A 449 5.87 16.13 -2.52
CA ASP A 449 6.33 17.34 -3.19
C ASP A 449 5.27 18.45 -3.13
N ASP A 450 5.73 19.70 -3.16
CA ASP A 450 4.89 20.89 -3.16
C ASP A 450 4.38 21.20 -4.59
N VAL A 451 3.58 20.29 -5.14
CA VAL A 451 2.97 20.38 -6.48
C VAL A 451 1.66 21.19 -6.47
N THR A 452 1.27 21.69 -7.64
CA THR A 452 0.00 22.40 -7.86
C THR A 452 -0.92 21.59 -8.79
N GLU A 453 -1.40 20.45 -8.29
CA GLU A 453 -2.19 19.51 -9.11
C GLU A 453 -3.69 19.52 -8.76
N CYS A 454 -4.04 19.70 -7.48
CA CYS A 454 -5.42 19.85 -7.00
C CYS A 454 -5.69 21.28 -6.54
N VAL A 455 -6.86 21.83 -6.89
CA VAL A 455 -7.29 23.18 -6.50
C VAL A 455 -7.88 23.19 -5.08
N GLY A 456 -7.76 24.32 -4.38
CA GLY A 456 -8.22 24.53 -3.01
C GLY A 456 -7.25 24.01 -1.94
N GLY A 457 -7.80 23.66 -0.77
CA GLY A 457 -7.03 23.41 0.46
C GLY A 457 -6.58 24.71 1.11
N VAL A 458 -5.80 24.61 2.19
CA VAL A 458 -5.36 25.75 3.01
C VAL A 458 -4.60 26.83 2.22
N ASN A 459 -3.94 26.44 1.13
CA ASN A 459 -3.22 27.37 0.25
C ASN A 459 -4.10 28.02 -0.83
N GLU A 460 -5.40 27.72 -0.87
CA GLU A 460 -6.38 28.29 -1.81
C GLU A 460 -5.96 28.21 -3.30
N LEU A 461 -5.31 27.12 -3.70
CA LEU A 461 -4.82 26.94 -5.07
C LEU A 461 -5.95 27.10 -6.09
N THR A 462 -5.73 27.93 -7.11
CA THR A 462 -6.69 28.20 -8.18
C THR A 462 -6.33 27.40 -9.45
N GLU A 463 -7.21 27.41 -10.45
CA GLU A 463 -6.89 26.81 -11.75
C GLU A 463 -5.68 27.46 -12.42
N ALA A 464 -5.43 28.75 -12.17
CA ALA A 464 -4.28 29.46 -12.69
C ALA A 464 -2.96 28.96 -12.07
N ASP A 465 -3.00 28.44 -10.83
CA ASP A 465 -1.80 27.93 -10.17
C ASP A 465 -1.35 26.56 -10.68
N LEU A 466 -2.20 25.87 -11.45
CA LEU A 466 -1.90 24.52 -11.94
C LEU A 466 -0.63 24.49 -12.78
N GLU A 467 -0.41 25.49 -13.63
CA GLU A 467 0.78 25.55 -14.51
C GLU A 467 2.10 25.76 -13.76
N ASN A 468 2.06 26.20 -12.50
CA ASN A 468 3.27 26.48 -11.71
C ASN A 468 4.11 25.23 -11.49
N ARG A 469 3.46 24.09 -11.18
CA ARG A 469 4.15 22.84 -10.82
C ARG A 469 3.27 21.60 -10.96
N TYR A 470 2.77 21.36 -12.17
CA TYR A 470 2.01 20.16 -12.52
C TYR A 470 2.96 19.03 -12.97
N GLU A 471 3.28 18.08 -12.08
CA GLU A 471 4.35 17.09 -12.32
C GLU A 471 3.83 15.66 -12.58
N THR A 472 2.55 15.39 -12.30
CA THR A 472 1.95 14.06 -12.53
C THR A 472 1.90 13.72 -14.02
N ALA A 473 2.27 12.48 -14.35
CA ALA A 473 2.10 11.92 -15.69
C ALA A 473 0.64 11.50 -15.98
N CYS A 474 -0.25 11.68 -14.99
CA CYS A 474 -1.45 10.88 -14.85
C CYS A 474 -2.62 11.73 -14.31
N ASP A 475 -3.21 11.34 -13.17
CA ASP A 475 -4.23 12.14 -12.48
C ASP A 475 -3.59 13.06 -11.41
N PRO A 476 -4.23 14.21 -11.12
CA PRO A 476 -3.76 15.21 -10.16
C PRO A 476 -3.71 14.67 -8.71
N ARG A 477 -2.57 14.80 -8.04
CA ARG A 477 -2.34 14.30 -6.68
C ARG A 477 -2.56 15.41 -5.64
N LEU A 478 -2.85 15.02 -4.41
CA LEU A 478 -2.71 15.94 -3.28
C LEU A 478 -1.23 16.23 -3.06
N ASN A 479 -0.89 17.50 -2.86
CA ASN A 479 0.43 17.85 -2.36
C ASN A 479 0.56 17.54 -0.86
N ARG A 480 1.75 17.77 -0.29
CA ARG A 480 2.03 17.53 1.13
C ARG A 480 1.02 18.20 2.05
N ASN A 481 0.72 19.48 1.82
CA ASN A 481 -0.14 20.28 2.70
C ASN A 481 -1.59 19.80 2.65
N GLN A 482 -2.13 19.60 1.45
CA GLN A 482 -3.49 19.07 1.26
C GLN A 482 -3.64 17.66 1.84
N SER A 483 -2.59 16.83 1.75
CA SER A 483 -2.60 15.47 2.33
C SER A 483 -2.70 15.50 3.85
N LEU A 484 -1.97 16.39 4.52
CA LEU A 484 -2.04 16.54 5.96
C LEU A 484 -3.37 17.16 6.40
N GLU A 485 -3.85 18.18 5.70
CA GLU A 485 -5.18 18.77 5.93
C GLU A 485 -6.30 17.72 5.84
N LEU A 486 -6.22 16.83 4.84
CA LEU A 486 -7.17 15.72 4.71
C LEU A 486 -7.07 14.73 5.88
N ALA A 487 -5.86 14.43 6.36
CA ALA A 487 -5.69 13.55 7.52
C ALA A 487 -6.31 14.14 8.80
N PHE A 488 -6.22 15.46 9.01
CA PHE A 488 -6.92 16.12 10.11
C PHE A 488 -8.44 16.02 9.95
N THR A 489 -8.98 16.23 8.74
CA THR A 489 -10.41 16.07 8.46
C THR A 489 -10.89 14.65 8.79
N VAL A 490 -10.15 13.62 8.36
CA VAL A 490 -10.48 12.22 8.66
C VAL A 490 -10.35 11.94 10.16
N ALA A 491 -9.33 12.49 10.82
CA ALA A 491 -9.14 12.36 12.26
C ALA A 491 -10.32 12.92 13.07
N GLU A 492 -10.86 14.07 12.67
CA GLU A 492 -12.06 14.64 13.29
C GLU A 492 -13.26 13.72 13.15
N ARG A 493 -13.52 13.21 11.94
CA ARG A 493 -14.61 12.26 11.67
C ARG A 493 -14.45 10.94 12.42
N LEU A 494 -13.21 10.47 12.59
CA LEU A 494 -12.92 9.31 13.42
C LEU A 494 -13.26 9.57 14.88
N THR A 495 -12.90 10.76 15.41
CA THR A 495 -13.13 11.15 16.80
C THR A 495 -14.62 11.33 17.11
N ASP A 496 -15.34 12.10 16.28
CA ASP A 496 -16.77 12.40 16.48
C ASP A 496 -17.63 11.13 16.38
N GLY A 497 -17.27 10.24 15.45
CA GLY A 497 -17.98 8.97 15.24
C GLY A 497 -17.78 7.93 16.35
N ARG A 498 -16.82 8.12 17.27
CA ARG A 498 -16.56 7.14 18.35
C ARG A 498 -17.74 6.92 19.27
N ILE A 499 -18.53 7.96 19.53
CA ILE A 499 -19.71 7.85 20.38
C ILE A 499 -20.76 6.94 19.72
N ASN A 500 -20.80 6.92 18.38
CA ASN A 500 -21.80 6.19 17.61
C ASN A 500 -21.34 4.80 17.17
N ARG A 501 -20.06 4.46 17.37
CA ARG A 501 -19.45 3.21 16.90
C ARG A 501 -18.75 2.51 18.05
N ILE A 502 -19.25 1.35 18.46
CA ILE A 502 -18.56 0.52 19.45
C ILE A 502 -17.31 -0.07 18.78
N ASN A 503 -16.14 0.30 19.30
CA ASN A 503 -14.87 -0.25 18.85
C ASN A 503 -14.29 -1.20 19.92
N PRO A 504 -14.01 -2.48 19.59
CA PRO A 504 -13.50 -3.45 20.57
C PRO A 504 -12.15 -3.07 21.21
N VAL A 505 -11.36 -2.19 20.58
CA VAL A 505 -10.07 -1.75 21.12
C VAL A 505 -10.24 -0.73 22.25
N GLN A 506 -11.43 -0.11 22.37
CA GLN A 506 -11.71 0.93 23.37
C GLN A 506 -12.25 0.38 24.69
N GLU A 507 -12.17 -0.93 24.92
CA GLU A 507 -12.45 -1.57 26.23
C GLU A 507 -11.38 -1.26 27.30
N PHE A 508 -10.72 -0.09 27.23
CA PHE A 508 -9.91 0.40 28.34
C PHE A 508 -10.83 0.68 29.52
N THR A 509 -10.85 -0.26 30.46
CA THR A 509 -11.50 -0.10 31.75
C THR A 509 -10.40 0.26 32.74
N PRO A 510 -10.48 1.41 33.45
CA PRO A 510 -9.57 1.69 34.55
C PRO A 510 -9.53 0.49 35.49
N VAL A 511 -8.33 -0.05 35.73
CA VAL A 511 -8.16 -1.12 36.71
C VAL A 511 -8.28 -0.48 38.09
N GLU A 512 -9.41 -0.68 38.75
CA GLU A 512 -9.54 -0.38 40.18
C GLU A 512 -8.80 -1.47 40.96
N PHE A 513 -7.83 -1.07 41.77
CA PHE A 513 -7.07 -1.97 42.66
C PHE A 513 -7.65 -1.96 44.07
#